data_AF-A0A9E4LSJ5-F1
#
_entry.id   AF-A0A9E4LSJ5-F1
#
_cell.length_a   1.000
_cell.length_b   1.000
_cell.length_c   1.000
_cell.angle_alpha   90.00
_cell.angle_beta   90.00
_cell.angle_gamma   90.00
#
_symmetry.space_group_name_H-M   'P 1'
#
loop_
_entity.id
_entity.type
_entity.pdbx_description
1 polymer ?
#
loop_
_entity_poly.entity_id
_entity_poly.type
_entity_poly.pdbx_seq_one_letter_code
_entity_poly.pdbx_strand_id
1 'polypeptide(L)'
;MASSGAPRFEPGSFRDPDTRVFHHDGGIYRALTERALADWERLARTSLFERFSREGRLIGAREVPRAGFPRLGPEWPAVLEHPRLPVVSYPYEWSFGMLRDAALLQLDLTLGALDEGLTLKDATPFNVQWIGARPTFIDVGSFTAYEPGSPWTGYRQFCETFLYPLLLQAYRNVPFHPWLRGRLDGITAAECRSLLSGRDCLRAGVLTHVYLQAAAQARYEGAASDVGADLRAAGFHATLIRNNVARLRRTVERLRWTPARSTWSDYQRMLTYDDVDLERKSAFVRRVLEARRWPLVWDVGCNTGVYSRMAADHADYVLALDADHLVVDRLYDALRKEGRRSILPLV
;
A
#
# COMPACT_ATOMS: atom_id res chain seq x y z
N MET A 1 2.52 -40.84 6.63
CA MET A 1 1.25 -40.08 6.56
C MET A 1 1.37 -38.89 7.49
N ALA A 2 1.84 -37.75 6.97
CA ALA A 2 1.95 -36.54 7.79
C ALA A 2 0.54 -36.00 8.05
N SER A 3 0.21 -35.80 9.31
CA SER A 3 -1.01 -35.10 9.74
C SER A 3 -0.96 -33.66 9.23
N SER A 4 -1.48 -33.40 8.03
CA SER A 4 -1.65 -32.04 7.50
C SER A 4 -2.67 -31.32 8.38
N GLY A 5 -2.23 -30.26 9.08
CA GLY A 5 -3.09 -29.48 9.97
C GLY A 5 -4.27 -28.86 9.24
N ALA A 6 -5.32 -28.48 9.96
CA ALA A 6 -6.43 -27.74 9.35
C ALA A 6 -5.93 -26.41 8.73
N PRO A 7 -6.51 -25.93 7.62
CA PRO A 7 -6.34 -24.57 7.17
C PRO A 7 -6.56 -23.59 8.32
N ARG A 8 -5.57 -22.74 8.60
CA ARG A 8 -5.69 -21.70 9.62
C ARG A 8 -6.00 -20.37 8.94
N PHE A 9 -7.25 -19.95 8.97
CA PHE A 9 -7.67 -18.68 8.40
C PHE A 9 -7.02 -17.49 9.12
N GLU A 10 -6.62 -16.49 8.34
CA GLU A 10 -6.13 -15.21 8.85
C GLU A 10 -7.31 -14.40 9.39
N PRO A 11 -7.34 -14.08 10.71
CA PRO A 11 -8.43 -13.31 11.30
C PRO A 11 -8.66 -11.97 10.61
N GLY A 12 -7.65 -11.28 10.09
CA GLY A 12 -7.84 -10.01 9.39
C GLY A 12 -8.56 -10.11 8.03
N SER A 13 -8.68 -11.32 7.47
CA SER A 13 -9.15 -11.51 6.09
C SER A 13 -10.67 -11.62 5.92
N PHE A 14 -11.48 -11.51 6.98
CA PHE A 14 -12.93 -11.73 6.88
C PHE A 14 -13.72 -10.58 6.23
N ARG A 15 -13.11 -9.40 6.06
CA ARG A 15 -13.84 -8.18 5.67
C ARG A 15 -14.42 -8.27 4.25
N ASP A 16 -13.75 -8.99 3.36
CA ASP A 16 -14.28 -9.32 2.04
C ASP A 16 -15.03 -10.66 2.12
N PRO A 17 -16.35 -10.70 1.87
CA PRO A 17 -17.10 -11.95 1.89
C PRO A 17 -16.70 -12.90 0.74
N ASP A 18 -16.09 -12.38 -0.34
CA ASP A 18 -15.78 -13.15 -1.53
C ASP A 18 -14.43 -13.87 -1.46
N THR A 19 -13.55 -13.51 -0.51
CA THR A 19 -12.23 -14.13 -0.37
C THR A 19 -11.80 -14.32 1.09
N ARG A 20 -11.01 -15.36 1.37
CA ARG A 20 -10.41 -15.58 2.71
C ARG A 20 -8.98 -16.06 2.61
N VAL A 21 -8.08 -15.42 3.34
CA VAL A 21 -6.67 -15.82 3.41
C VAL A 21 -6.50 -16.89 4.49
N PHE A 22 -5.69 -17.91 4.23
CA PHE A 22 -5.37 -18.96 5.19
C PHE A 22 -3.95 -19.50 5.03
N HIS A 23 -3.44 -20.08 6.10
CA HIS A 23 -2.15 -20.76 6.15
C HIS A 23 -2.36 -22.28 6.14
N HIS A 24 -1.53 -22.99 5.39
CA HIS A 24 -1.50 -24.46 5.39
C HIS A 24 -0.08 -24.93 5.01
N ASP A 25 0.50 -25.85 5.80
CA ASP A 25 1.83 -26.45 5.55
C ASP A 25 2.93 -25.44 5.15
N GLY A 26 2.96 -24.29 5.84
CA GLY A 26 3.95 -23.22 5.62
C GLY A 26 3.64 -22.27 4.45
N GLY A 27 2.69 -22.62 3.58
CA GLY A 27 2.21 -21.79 2.47
C GLY A 27 1.17 -20.74 2.87
N ILE A 28 0.98 -19.77 1.98
CA ILE A 28 -0.04 -18.72 2.08
C ILE A 28 -1.02 -18.92 0.93
N TYR A 29 -2.30 -19.04 1.27
CA TYR A 29 -3.35 -19.30 0.30
C TYR A 29 -4.51 -18.33 0.47
N ARG A 30 -5.28 -18.17 -0.61
CA ARG A 30 -6.53 -17.42 -0.63
C ARG A 30 -7.62 -18.30 -1.20
N ALA A 31 -8.64 -18.56 -0.40
CA ALA A 31 -9.89 -19.17 -0.85
C ALA A 31 -10.75 -18.13 -1.56
N LEU A 32 -11.40 -18.52 -2.65
CA LEU A 32 -12.27 -17.67 -3.46
C LEU A 32 -13.68 -18.28 -3.53
N THR A 33 -14.72 -17.44 -3.48
CA THR A 33 -16.08 -17.81 -3.90
C THR A 33 -16.14 -17.98 -5.42
N GLU A 34 -17.26 -18.50 -5.95
CA GLU A 34 -17.48 -18.60 -7.41
C GLU A 34 -17.38 -17.23 -8.10
N ARG A 35 -17.91 -16.18 -7.46
CA ARG A 35 -17.83 -14.81 -7.97
C ARG A 35 -16.38 -14.32 -8.05
N ALA A 36 -15.62 -14.46 -6.96
CA ALA A 36 -14.21 -14.06 -6.95
C ALA A 36 -13.35 -14.90 -7.90
N LEU A 37 -13.68 -16.17 -8.11
CA LEU A 37 -13.03 -17.01 -9.12
C LEU A 37 -13.23 -16.43 -10.52
N ALA A 38 -14.45 -16.04 -10.88
CA ALA A 38 -14.72 -15.44 -12.19
C ALA A 38 -13.97 -14.11 -12.41
N ASP A 39 -13.84 -13.28 -11.36
CA ASP A 39 -13.04 -12.06 -11.41
C ASP A 39 -11.53 -12.36 -11.51
N TRP A 40 -11.03 -13.34 -10.76
CA TRP A 40 -9.65 -13.83 -10.86
C TRP A 40 -9.31 -14.34 -12.25
N GLU A 41 -10.16 -15.18 -12.86
CA GLU A 41 -9.94 -15.71 -14.21
C GLU A 41 -9.89 -14.60 -15.28
N ARG A 42 -10.59 -13.49 -15.06
CA ARG A 42 -10.47 -12.30 -15.93
C ARG A 42 -9.13 -11.63 -15.70
N LEU A 43 -8.76 -11.35 -14.45
CA LEU A 43 -7.48 -10.74 -14.09
C LEU A 43 -6.29 -11.55 -14.62
N ALA A 44 -6.28 -12.86 -14.40
CA ALA A 44 -5.18 -13.76 -14.77
C ALA A 44 -4.90 -13.78 -16.28
N ARG A 45 -5.88 -13.42 -17.12
CA ARG A 45 -5.74 -13.32 -18.59
C ARG A 45 -5.28 -11.95 -19.09
N THR A 46 -5.18 -10.96 -18.21
CA THR A 46 -4.78 -9.59 -18.59
C THR A 46 -3.28 -9.43 -18.75
N SER A 47 -2.88 -8.54 -19.67
CA SER A 47 -1.49 -8.11 -19.81
C SER A 47 -1.01 -7.32 -18.58
N LEU A 48 -1.93 -6.66 -17.89
CA LEU A 48 -1.72 -5.99 -16.61
C LEU A 48 -1.21 -6.97 -15.56
N PHE A 49 -1.88 -8.10 -15.37
CA PHE A 49 -1.50 -9.06 -14.34
C PHE A 49 -0.10 -9.60 -14.60
N GLU A 50 0.20 -10.00 -15.84
CA GLU A 50 1.53 -10.46 -16.24
C GLU A 50 2.60 -9.38 -16.00
N ARG A 51 2.38 -8.16 -16.52
CA ARG A 51 3.33 -7.06 -16.42
C ARG A 51 3.60 -6.65 -14.98
N PHE A 52 2.56 -6.34 -14.20
CA PHE A 52 2.73 -5.83 -12.83
C PHE A 52 3.24 -6.91 -11.87
N SER A 53 2.89 -8.19 -12.10
CA SER A 53 3.47 -9.29 -11.32
C SER A 53 4.96 -9.46 -11.59
N ARG A 54 5.38 -9.40 -12.86
CA ARG A 54 6.79 -9.46 -13.27
C ARG A 54 7.60 -8.28 -12.71
N GLU A 55 7.01 -7.09 -12.69
CA GLU A 55 7.62 -5.89 -12.08
C GLU A 55 7.65 -5.94 -10.54
N GLY A 56 6.97 -6.91 -9.92
CA GLY A 56 6.84 -7.02 -8.47
C GLY A 56 5.99 -5.91 -7.85
N ARG A 57 5.08 -5.33 -8.63
CA ARG A 57 4.13 -4.28 -8.24
C ARG A 57 2.76 -4.84 -7.87
N LEU A 58 2.43 -6.02 -8.40
CA LEU A 58 1.29 -6.85 -8.00
C LEU A 58 1.85 -8.17 -7.47
N ILE A 59 1.26 -8.69 -6.40
CA ILE A 59 1.68 -9.98 -5.83
C ILE A 59 1.38 -11.09 -6.84
N GLY A 60 2.33 -12.01 -6.99
CA GLY A 60 2.08 -13.24 -7.74
C GLY A 60 0.94 -14.03 -7.13
N ALA A 61 0.18 -14.70 -7.99
CA ALA A 61 -0.89 -15.59 -7.58
C ALA A 61 -0.99 -16.73 -8.59
N ARG A 62 -1.17 -17.95 -8.09
CA ARG A 62 -1.32 -19.14 -8.92
C ARG A 62 -2.44 -20.00 -8.37
N GLU A 63 -3.35 -20.41 -9.24
CA GLU A 63 -4.39 -21.36 -8.84
C GLU A 63 -3.77 -22.73 -8.50
N VAL A 64 -4.24 -23.33 -7.42
CA VAL A 64 -3.79 -24.66 -6.96
C VAL A 64 -5.00 -25.58 -6.76
N PRO A 65 -4.84 -26.91 -6.96
CA PRO A 65 -5.96 -27.84 -6.83
C PRO A 65 -6.60 -27.77 -5.45
N ARG A 66 -7.90 -27.43 -5.41
CA ARG A 66 -8.73 -27.38 -4.21
C ARG A 66 -8.72 -28.70 -3.41
N ALA A 67 -8.54 -29.82 -4.10
CA ALA A 67 -8.44 -31.16 -3.52
C ALA A 67 -7.30 -31.31 -2.49
N GLY A 68 -6.28 -30.44 -2.54
CA GLY A 68 -5.21 -30.39 -1.53
C GLY A 68 -5.66 -29.90 -0.14
N PHE A 69 -6.89 -29.39 -0.01
CA PHE A 69 -7.37 -28.73 1.22
C PHE A 69 -8.69 -29.31 1.72
N PRO A 70 -8.79 -30.60 2.08
CA PRO A 70 -10.07 -31.29 2.31
C PRO A 70 -10.97 -30.69 3.40
N ARG A 71 -10.44 -29.82 4.28
CA ARG A 71 -11.20 -29.15 5.36
C ARG A 71 -11.71 -27.74 5.02
N LEU A 72 -11.41 -27.21 3.84
CA LEU A 72 -12.09 -25.98 3.38
C LEU A 72 -13.57 -26.29 3.12
N GLY A 73 -14.45 -25.33 3.36
CA GLY A 73 -15.88 -25.47 3.10
C GLY A 73 -16.22 -25.52 1.60
N PRO A 74 -17.44 -25.96 1.23
CA PRO A 74 -17.93 -25.98 -0.15
C PRO A 74 -18.10 -24.58 -0.75
N GLU A 75 -18.26 -23.54 0.08
CA GLU A 75 -18.36 -22.15 -0.33
C GLU A 75 -17.07 -21.58 -0.94
N TRP A 76 -15.96 -22.34 -0.83
CA TRP A 76 -14.64 -22.01 -1.37
C TRP A 76 -14.25 -22.98 -2.50
N PRO A 77 -14.81 -22.84 -3.71
CA PRO A 77 -14.52 -23.75 -4.83
C PRO A 77 -13.07 -23.66 -5.34
N ALA A 78 -12.40 -22.51 -5.17
CA ALA A 78 -11.05 -22.29 -5.70
C ALA A 78 -10.08 -21.76 -4.65
N VAL A 79 -8.79 -22.02 -4.91
CA VAL A 79 -7.67 -21.63 -4.03
C VAL A 79 -6.54 -21.04 -4.87
N LEU A 80 -6.06 -19.87 -4.47
CA LEU A 80 -4.82 -19.28 -4.98
C LEU A 80 -3.71 -19.47 -3.97
N GLU A 81 -2.51 -19.81 -4.44
CA GLU A 81 -1.27 -19.74 -3.70
C GLU A 81 -0.60 -18.38 -3.93
N HIS A 82 -0.07 -17.79 -2.85
CA HIS A 82 0.64 -16.52 -2.89
C HIS A 82 2.07 -16.67 -2.35
N PRO A 83 3.05 -15.93 -2.90
CA PRO A 83 4.38 -15.85 -2.32
C PRO A 83 4.31 -15.20 -0.94
N ARG A 84 5.15 -15.69 -0.03
CA ARG A 84 5.24 -15.18 1.34
C ARG A 84 6.02 -13.87 1.35
N LEU A 85 5.44 -12.85 1.98
CA LEU A 85 6.16 -11.63 2.29
C LEU A 85 7.09 -11.82 3.49
N PRO A 86 8.30 -11.22 3.50
CA PRO A 86 9.20 -11.33 4.64
C PRO A 86 8.60 -10.73 5.92
N VAL A 87 7.98 -9.55 5.79
CA VAL A 87 7.34 -8.83 6.89
C VAL A 87 6.08 -8.14 6.37
N VAL A 88 5.01 -8.20 7.15
CA VAL A 88 3.80 -7.39 6.95
C VAL A 88 3.95 -6.11 7.77
N SER A 89 3.70 -4.97 7.15
CA SER A 89 3.71 -3.66 7.79
C SER A 89 2.39 -2.94 7.54
N TYR A 90 2.12 -1.92 8.34
CA TYR A 90 0.88 -1.20 8.34
C TYR A 90 1.06 0.28 7.96
N PRO A 91 0.04 0.94 7.40
CA PRO A 91 0.16 2.32 6.92
C PRO A 91 0.65 3.30 7.97
N TYR A 92 0.35 3.07 9.25
CA TYR A 92 0.80 3.90 10.37
C TYR A 92 2.25 3.68 10.80
N GLU A 93 3.00 2.81 10.10
CA GLU A 93 4.44 2.56 10.27
C GLU A 93 5.24 3.10 9.08
N TRP A 94 4.57 3.68 8.08
CA TRP A 94 5.18 4.07 6.82
C TRP A 94 5.58 5.54 6.81
N SER A 95 6.69 5.89 6.15
CA SER A 95 7.01 7.30 5.92
C SER A 95 6.01 7.99 4.97
N PHE A 96 6.12 9.31 4.83
CA PHE A 96 5.32 10.07 3.86
C PHE A 96 5.50 9.56 2.43
N GLY A 97 6.76 9.37 2.00
CA GLY A 97 7.15 8.86 0.70
C GLY A 97 6.62 7.45 0.45
N MET A 98 6.61 6.59 1.48
CA MET A 98 6.03 5.26 1.39
C MET A 98 4.51 5.31 1.14
N LEU A 99 3.75 6.07 1.93
CA LEU A 99 2.30 6.23 1.69
C LEU A 99 2.00 6.84 0.32
N ARG A 100 2.83 7.80 -0.12
CA ARG A 100 2.71 8.42 -1.45
C ARG A 100 2.94 7.42 -2.57
N ASP A 101 3.98 6.59 -2.49
CA ASP A 101 4.28 5.60 -3.53
C ASP A 101 3.26 4.45 -3.52
N ALA A 102 2.71 4.07 -2.36
CA ALA A 102 1.57 3.15 -2.27
C ALA A 102 0.31 3.73 -2.96
N ALA A 103 0.02 5.02 -2.76
CA ALA A 103 -1.08 5.71 -3.43
C ALA A 103 -0.90 5.74 -4.96
N LEU A 104 0.33 5.99 -5.44
CA LEU A 104 0.66 5.97 -6.86
C LEU A 104 0.50 4.56 -7.45
N LEU A 105 0.95 3.53 -6.72
CA LEU A 105 0.76 2.13 -7.14
C LEU A 105 -0.73 1.79 -7.30
N GLN A 106 -1.57 2.14 -6.32
CA GLN A 106 -3.02 1.95 -6.41
C GLN A 106 -3.60 2.60 -7.67
N LEU A 107 -3.28 3.87 -7.93
CA LEU A 107 -3.81 4.60 -9.08
C LEU A 107 -3.30 4.05 -10.42
N ASP A 108 -2.04 3.63 -10.49
CA ASP A 108 -1.48 3.00 -11.69
C ASP A 108 -2.16 1.66 -12.00
N LEU A 109 -2.46 0.85 -10.96
CA LEU A 109 -3.22 -0.38 -11.09
C LEU A 109 -4.67 -0.10 -11.53
N THR A 110 -5.33 0.90 -10.95
CA THR A 110 -6.68 1.31 -11.38
C THR A 110 -6.69 1.74 -12.85
N LEU A 111 -5.72 2.55 -13.29
CA LEU A 111 -5.63 2.98 -14.69
C LEU A 111 -5.43 1.79 -15.63
N GLY A 112 -4.48 0.90 -15.32
CA GLY A 112 -4.23 -0.26 -16.15
C GLY A 112 -5.37 -1.29 -16.11
N ALA A 113 -6.11 -1.40 -15.00
CA ALA A 113 -7.28 -2.28 -14.91
C ALA A 113 -8.38 -1.79 -15.87
N LEU A 114 -8.61 -0.48 -15.89
CA LEU A 114 -9.58 0.14 -16.80
C LEU A 114 -9.21 -0.01 -18.28
N ASP A 115 -7.91 -0.10 -18.62
CA ASP A 115 -7.44 -0.41 -19.97
C ASP A 115 -7.91 -1.80 -20.45
N GLU A 116 -8.14 -2.73 -19.53
CA GLU A 116 -8.46 -4.13 -19.82
C GLU A 116 -9.84 -4.56 -19.31
N GLY A 117 -10.76 -3.60 -19.13
CA GLY A 117 -12.16 -3.87 -18.76
C GLY A 117 -12.35 -4.32 -17.30
N LEU A 118 -11.41 -3.99 -16.42
CA LEU A 118 -11.45 -4.25 -14.99
C LEU A 118 -11.49 -2.94 -14.19
N THR A 119 -11.82 -3.05 -12.90
CA THR A 119 -11.70 -1.96 -11.92
C THR A 119 -11.20 -2.52 -10.59
N LEU A 120 -10.80 -1.64 -9.67
CA LEU A 120 -10.54 -2.02 -8.28
C LEU A 120 -11.69 -1.54 -7.38
N LYS A 121 -12.35 -2.50 -6.70
CA LYS A 121 -13.50 -2.22 -5.83
C LYS A 121 -13.09 -1.45 -4.57
N ASP A 122 -11.90 -1.74 -4.06
CA ASP A 122 -11.29 -1.12 -2.88
C ASP A 122 -10.01 -0.33 -3.24
N ALA A 123 -9.71 0.69 -2.45
CA ALA A 123 -8.56 1.56 -2.59
C ALA A 123 -8.04 2.01 -1.22
N THR A 124 -7.41 1.07 -0.52
CA THR A 124 -6.90 1.25 0.85
C THR A 124 -5.41 0.94 0.93
N PRO A 125 -4.60 1.69 1.72
CA PRO A 125 -3.18 1.41 1.89
C PRO A 125 -2.94 0.03 2.52
N PHE A 126 -3.89 -0.55 3.24
CA PHE A 126 -3.77 -1.90 3.79
C PHE A 126 -3.62 -3.00 2.73
N ASN A 127 -3.95 -2.71 1.46
CA ASN A 127 -3.76 -3.63 0.33
C ASN A 127 -2.35 -3.53 -0.29
N VAL A 128 -1.46 -2.70 0.25
CA VAL A 128 -0.06 -2.56 -0.18
C VAL A 128 0.87 -3.08 0.91
N GLN A 129 1.91 -3.78 0.48
CA GLN A 129 3.01 -4.25 1.33
C GLN A 129 4.34 -3.97 0.65
N TRP A 130 5.45 -4.28 1.33
CA TRP A 130 6.79 -3.88 0.90
C TRP A 130 7.74 -5.06 0.76
N ILE A 131 8.50 -5.07 -0.33
CA ILE A 131 9.67 -5.95 -0.51
C ILE A 131 10.89 -5.03 -0.61
N GLY A 132 11.57 -4.85 0.51
CA GLY A 132 12.50 -3.76 0.75
C GLY A 132 11.80 -2.40 0.57
N ALA A 133 12.37 -1.54 -0.27
CA ALA A 133 11.78 -0.24 -0.60
C ALA A 133 10.78 -0.27 -1.79
N ARG A 134 10.38 -1.46 -2.26
CA ARG A 134 9.41 -1.59 -3.37
C ARG A 134 7.99 -1.84 -2.86
N PRO A 135 7.00 -1.00 -3.21
CA PRO A 135 5.60 -1.26 -2.89
C PRO A 135 5.06 -2.37 -3.80
N THR A 136 4.30 -3.29 -3.21
CA THR A 136 3.66 -4.43 -3.86
C THR A 136 2.20 -4.49 -3.42
N PHE A 137 1.27 -4.47 -4.37
CA PHE A 137 -0.15 -4.62 -4.09
C PHE A 137 -0.48 -6.10 -3.88
N ILE A 138 -1.12 -6.45 -2.77
CA ILE A 138 -1.28 -7.85 -2.33
C ILE A 138 -2.69 -8.39 -2.48
N ASP A 139 -3.66 -7.52 -2.77
CA ASP A 139 -5.07 -7.91 -2.74
C ASP A 139 -5.64 -8.16 -4.14
N VAL A 140 -5.31 -9.31 -4.73
CA VAL A 140 -5.85 -9.70 -6.04
C VAL A 140 -7.39 -9.78 -6.07
N GLY A 141 -8.04 -9.98 -4.92
CA GLY A 141 -9.50 -10.01 -4.79
C GLY A 141 -10.18 -8.63 -4.94
N SER A 142 -9.39 -7.55 -4.95
CA SER A 142 -9.89 -6.20 -5.22
C SER A 142 -10.26 -5.98 -6.70
N PHE A 143 -9.72 -6.77 -7.63
CA PHE A 143 -10.01 -6.62 -9.06
C PHE A 143 -11.37 -7.24 -9.39
N THR A 144 -12.21 -6.48 -10.08
CA THR A 144 -13.51 -6.97 -10.55
C THR A 144 -13.74 -6.55 -11.99
N ALA A 145 -14.66 -7.22 -12.67
CA ALA A 145 -15.17 -6.75 -13.96
C ALA A 145 -15.65 -5.29 -13.86
N TYR A 146 -15.26 -4.45 -14.81
CA TYR A 146 -15.80 -3.11 -14.93
C TYR A 146 -17.17 -3.16 -15.60
N GLU A 147 -18.20 -2.70 -14.90
CA GLU A 147 -19.53 -2.51 -15.48
C GLU A 147 -19.59 -1.15 -16.19
N PRO A 148 -19.85 -1.09 -17.50
CA PRO A 148 -19.93 0.18 -18.23
C PRO A 148 -20.91 1.16 -17.57
N GLY A 149 -20.43 2.37 -17.28
CA GLY A 149 -21.24 3.39 -16.63
C GLY A 149 -21.19 3.38 -15.10
N SER A 150 -20.60 2.36 -14.46
CA SER A 150 -20.37 2.38 -13.02
C SER A 150 -19.28 3.40 -12.64
N PRO A 151 -19.40 4.11 -11.50
CA PRO A 151 -18.34 4.95 -10.95
C PRO A 151 -17.22 4.09 -10.33
N TRP A 152 -16.05 4.69 -10.08
CA TRP A 152 -15.02 4.02 -9.28
C TRP A 152 -15.41 4.01 -7.79
N THR A 153 -15.87 2.86 -7.31
CA THR A 153 -16.32 2.64 -5.92
C THR A 153 -15.24 2.97 -4.89
N GLY A 154 -13.98 2.68 -5.21
CA GLY A 154 -12.83 2.94 -4.34
C GLY A 154 -12.48 4.42 -4.16
N TYR A 155 -13.09 5.35 -4.93
CA TYR A 155 -12.70 6.77 -4.90
C TYR A 155 -12.78 7.40 -3.51
N ARG A 156 -13.87 7.15 -2.76
CA ARG A 156 -14.02 7.69 -1.40
C ARG A 156 -12.94 7.15 -0.47
N GLN A 157 -12.74 5.83 -0.47
CA GLN A 157 -11.73 5.18 0.37
C GLN A 157 -10.31 5.67 0.02
N PHE A 158 -10.01 5.86 -1.27
CA PHE A 158 -8.74 6.43 -1.71
C PHE A 158 -8.51 7.82 -1.13
N CYS A 159 -9.54 8.67 -1.19
CA CYS A 159 -9.45 10.01 -0.63
C CYS A 159 -9.18 9.98 0.88
N GLU A 160 -9.95 9.18 1.61
CA GLU A 160 -9.91 9.13 3.08
C GLU A 160 -8.63 8.48 3.62
N THR A 161 -8.08 7.48 2.92
CA THR A 161 -6.96 6.66 3.41
C THR A 161 -5.61 6.97 2.77
N PHE A 162 -5.57 7.64 1.61
CA PHE A 162 -4.33 8.11 0.98
C PHE A 162 -4.30 9.62 0.83
N LEU A 163 -5.25 10.20 0.09
CA LEU A 163 -5.14 11.60 -0.35
C LEU A 163 -5.15 12.57 0.83
N TYR A 164 -6.13 12.47 1.72
CA TYR A 164 -6.27 13.39 2.85
C TYR A 164 -5.11 13.26 3.85
N PRO A 165 -4.67 12.05 4.25
CA PRO A 165 -3.40 11.86 4.96
C PRO A 165 -2.21 12.60 4.31
N LEU A 166 -2.00 12.41 3.01
CA LEU A 166 -0.89 13.03 2.29
C LEU A 166 -1.03 14.56 2.21
N LEU A 167 -2.24 15.08 1.98
CA LEU A 167 -2.50 16.52 1.93
C LEU A 167 -2.20 17.19 3.29
N LEU A 168 -2.70 16.60 4.38
CA LEU A 168 -2.53 17.14 5.72
C LEU A 168 -1.06 17.15 6.15
N GLN A 169 -0.32 16.07 5.87
CA GLN A 169 1.11 16.05 6.19
C GLN A 169 1.90 17.00 5.28
N ALA A 170 1.66 16.99 3.97
CA ALA A 170 2.40 17.84 3.02
C ALA A 170 2.20 19.34 3.27
N TYR A 171 0.98 19.76 3.60
CA TYR A 171 0.63 21.18 3.65
C TYR A 171 0.54 21.76 5.05
N ARG A 172 0.24 20.94 6.05
CA ARG A 172 0.04 21.38 7.44
C ARG A 172 1.02 20.73 8.42
N ASN A 173 1.88 19.83 7.94
CA ASN A 173 2.79 19.04 8.77
C ASN A 173 2.06 18.24 9.88
N VAL A 174 0.82 17.82 9.60
CA VAL A 174 0.03 17.00 10.53
C VAL A 174 0.32 15.52 10.22
N PRO A 175 0.87 14.74 11.17
CA PRO A 175 1.18 13.33 10.95
C PRO A 175 -0.11 12.51 10.82
N PHE A 176 -0.18 11.63 9.81
CA PHE A 176 -1.35 10.78 9.58
C PHE A 176 -1.32 9.49 10.41
N HIS A 177 -0.18 9.11 10.96
CA HIS A 177 0.06 7.81 11.58
C HIS A 177 -0.90 7.50 12.73
N PRO A 178 -1.18 8.43 13.68
CA PRO A 178 -2.17 8.18 14.72
C PRO A 178 -3.58 7.93 14.16
N TRP A 179 -3.94 8.63 13.08
CA TRP A 179 -5.25 8.48 12.43
C TRP A 179 -5.39 7.10 11.78
N LEU A 180 -4.41 6.67 10.99
CA LEU A 180 -4.47 5.37 10.32
C LEU A 180 -4.28 4.19 11.29
N ARG A 181 -3.65 4.42 12.46
CA ARG A 181 -3.57 3.42 13.55
C ARG A 181 -4.90 3.23 14.25
N GLY A 182 -5.63 4.32 14.51
CA GLY A 182 -6.90 4.28 15.24
C GLY A 182 -8.14 4.08 14.36
N ARG A 183 -8.06 4.38 13.06
CA ARG A 183 -9.22 4.36 12.15
C ARG A 183 -8.85 3.80 10.78
N LEU A 184 -9.30 2.58 10.51
CA LEU A 184 -9.06 1.87 9.24
C LEU A 184 -9.66 2.59 8.02
N ASP A 185 -10.73 3.34 8.22
CA ASP A 185 -11.40 4.10 7.15
C ASP A 185 -10.76 5.48 6.90
N GLY A 186 -9.72 5.85 7.67
CA GLY A 186 -8.91 7.04 7.40
C GLY A 186 -9.48 8.34 7.96
N ILE A 187 -9.32 9.43 7.19
CA ILE A 187 -9.70 10.80 7.55
C ILE A 187 -10.90 11.20 6.70
N THR A 188 -11.95 11.77 7.29
CA THR A 188 -13.13 12.18 6.52
C THR A 188 -12.87 13.47 5.74
N ALA A 189 -13.67 13.74 4.70
CA ALA A 189 -13.57 15.00 3.95
C ALA A 189 -13.80 16.23 4.83
N ALA A 190 -14.71 16.13 5.81
CA ALA A 190 -15.02 17.21 6.75
C ALA A 190 -13.84 17.53 7.67
N GLU A 191 -13.18 16.51 8.23
CA GLU A 191 -11.97 16.66 9.05
C GLU A 191 -10.79 17.19 8.25
N CYS A 192 -10.58 16.68 7.03
CA CYS A 192 -9.54 17.20 6.16
C CYS A 192 -9.76 18.68 5.86
N ARG A 193 -11.00 19.06 5.50
CA ARG A 193 -11.37 20.45 5.22
C ARG A 193 -11.20 21.37 6.42
N SER A 194 -11.54 20.94 7.63
CA SER A 194 -11.43 21.79 8.83
C SER A 194 -9.98 22.13 9.20
N LEU A 195 -9.02 21.28 8.78
CA LEU A 195 -7.59 21.47 9.03
C LEU A 195 -6.85 22.23 7.92
N LEU A 196 -7.44 22.32 6.73
CA LEU A 196 -6.87 23.06 5.59
C LEU A 196 -7.27 24.54 5.64
N SER A 197 -6.32 25.44 5.36
CA SER A 197 -6.62 26.87 5.23
C SER A 197 -7.22 27.20 3.87
N GLY A 198 -7.91 28.34 3.75
CA GLY A 198 -8.44 28.80 2.46
C GLY A 198 -7.37 28.93 1.35
N ARG A 199 -6.11 29.20 1.71
CA ARG A 199 -4.98 29.21 0.76
C ARG A 199 -4.60 27.82 0.30
N ASP A 200 -4.69 26.82 1.17
CA ASP A 200 -4.43 25.42 0.83
C ASP A 200 -5.48 24.89 -0.15
N CYS A 201 -6.72 25.38 -0.05
CA CYS A 201 -7.82 25.04 -0.95
C CYS A 201 -7.55 25.47 -2.39
N LEU A 202 -6.79 26.55 -2.62
CA LEU A 202 -6.41 27.03 -3.95
C LEU A 202 -5.35 26.13 -4.63
N ARG A 203 -4.74 25.18 -3.91
CA ARG A 203 -3.77 24.25 -4.51
C ARG A 203 -4.46 23.24 -5.39
N ALA A 204 -3.84 22.95 -6.54
CA ALA A 204 -4.35 22.00 -7.51
C ALA A 204 -4.67 20.63 -6.86
N GLY A 205 -5.87 20.11 -7.10
CA GLY A 205 -6.35 18.83 -6.57
C GLY A 205 -7.08 18.92 -5.22
N VAL A 206 -6.78 19.91 -4.38
CA VAL A 206 -7.45 20.09 -3.07
C VAL A 206 -8.90 20.52 -3.26
N LEU A 207 -9.11 21.61 -4.00
CA LEU A 207 -10.45 22.14 -4.32
C LEU A 207 -11.31 21.08 -5.03
N THR A 208 -10.76 20.36 -5.99
CA THR A 208 -11.50 19.35 -6.74
C THR A 208 -11.90 18.17 -5.86
N HIS A 209 -10.98 17.54 -5.13
CA HIS A 209 -11.28 16.27 -4.46
C HIS A 209 -11.91 16.45 -3.07
N VAL A 210 -11.51 17.49 -2.31
CA VAL A 210 -12.07 17.76 -0.98
C VAL A 210 -13.45 18.42 -1.09
N TYR A 211 -13.60 19.45 -1.94
CA TYR A 211 -14.87 20.19 -2.01
C TYR A 211 -15.92 19.53 -2.90
N LEU A 212 -15.56 18.90 -4.03
CA LEU A 212 -16.57 18.19 -4.83
C LEU A 212 -17.06 16.93 -4.10
N GLN A 213 -16.21 16.23 -3.34
CA GLN A 213 -16.69 15.10 -2.55
C GLN A 213 -17.60 15.58 -1.41
N ALA A 214 -17.19 16.59 -0.65
CA ALA A 214 -18.03 17.14 0.43
C ALA A 214 -19.37 17.71 -0.08
N ALA A 215 -19.36 18.38 -1.24
CA ALA A 215 -20.56 18.91 -1.87
C ALA A 215 -21.44 17.81 -2.50
N ALA A 216 -20.84 16.80 -3.14
CA ALA A 216 -21.58 15.66 -3.69
C ALA A 216 -22.19 14.80 -2.57
N GLN A 217 -21.49 14.60 -1.46
CA GLN A 217 -22.00 13.85 -0.31
C GLN A 217 -23.22 14.54 0.33
N ALA A 218 -23.16 15.87 0.48
CA ALA A 218 -24.32 16.67 0.92
C ALA A 218 -25.49 16.70 -0.09
N ARG A 219 -25.23 16.42 -1.38
CA ARG A 219 -26.23 16.45 -2.46
C ARG A 219 -26.84 15.07 -2.74
N TYR A 220 -26.07 14.00 -2.59
CA TYR A 220 -26.52 12.60 -2.71
C TYR A 220 -27.36 12.15 -1.51
N GLU A 221 -27.17 12.74 -0.32
CA GLU A 221 -28.10 12.57 0.81
C GLU A 221 -29.48 13.20 0.56
N GLY A 222 -29.61 14.10 -0.44
CA GLY A 222 -30.85 14.85 -0.72
C GLY A 222 -31.51 14.59 -2.08
N ALA A 223 -30.86 13.90 -3.03
CA ALA A 223 -31.42 13.71 -4.38
C ALA A 223 -31.03 12.36 -4.99
N ALA A 224 -31.81 11.33 -4.69
CA ALA A 224 -31.85 10.10 -5.47
C ALA A 224 -32.76 10.30 -6.69
N SER A 225 -32.27 10.85 -7.81
CA SER A 225 -32.90 10.64 -9.13
C SER A 225 -32.09 11.15 -10.34
N ASP A 226 -32.15 10.34 -11.40
CA ASP A 226 -32.07 10.61 -12.84
C ASP A 226 -30.81 11.10 -13.56
N VAL A 227 -29.71 11.46 -12.90
CA VAL A 227 -28.48 11.85 -13.66
C VAL A 227 -27.73 10.63 -14.25
N GLY A 228 -28.02 9.41 -13.77
CA GLY A 228 -27.28 8.20 -14.16
C GLY A 228 -27.68 7.57 -15.50
N ALA A 229 -28.89 7.82 -16.01
CA ALA A 229 -29.43 7.10 -17.17
C ALA A 229 -28.88 7.60 -18.51
N ASP A 230 -28.87 8.92 -18.74
CA ASP A 230 -28.38 9.54 -19.97
C ASP A 230 -26.86 9.36 -20.16
N LEU A 231 -26.18 9.26 -19.03
CA LEU A 231 -24.74 9.24 -18.91
C LEU A 231 -24.19 7.82 -19.22
N ARG A 232 -24.96 6.76 -18.88
CA ARG A 232 -24.73 5.36 -19.28
C ARG A 232 -24.86 5.15 -20.79
N ALA A 233 -25.83 5.80 -21.44
CA ALA A 233 -26.10 5.65 -22.87
C ALA A 233 -24.98 6.22 -23.77
N ALA A 234 -24.18 7.16 -23.25
CA ALA A 234 -23.19 7.89 -24.03
C ALA A 234 -21.76 7.30 -23.95
N GLY A 235 -21.50 6.26 -23.15
CA GLY A 235 -20.16 5.64 -23.02
C GLY A 235 -19.08 6.54 -22.40
N PHE A 236 -19.44 7.74 -21.94
CA PHE A 236 -18.51 8.75 -21.43
C PHE A 236 -17.88 8.39 -20.07
N HIS A 237 -18.41 7.41 -19.33
CA HIS A 237 -18.01 7.16 -17.94
C HIS A 237 -16.62 6.56 -17.75
N ALA A 238 -16.22 5.57 -18.55
CA ALA A 238 -14.89 4.95 -18.40
C ALA A 238 -13.78 5.97 -18.64
N THR A 239 -13.92 6.80 -19.67
CA THR A 239 -13.01 7.91 -20.00
C THR A 239 -13.02 8.99 -18.92
N LEU A 240 -14.17 9.30 -18.32
CA LEU A 240 -14.25 10.24 -17.20
C LEU A 240 -13.53 9.71 -15.95
N ILE A 241 -13.70 8.43 -15.61
CA ILE A 241 -13.03 7.78 -14.48
C ILE A 241 -11.53 7.77 -14.72
N ARG A 242 -11.08 7.30 -15.89
CA ARG A 242 -9.69 7.38 -16.37
C ARG A 242 -9.11 8.78 -16.16
N ASN A 243 -9.81 9.80 -16.64
CA ASN A 243 -9.37 11.19 -16.53
C ASN A 243 -9.28 11.66 -15.08
N ASN A 244 -10.23 11.26 -14.23
CA ASN A 244 -10.23 11.56 -12.80
C ASN A 244 -9.03 10.88 -12.10
N VAL A 245 -8.84 9.57 -12.29
CA VAL A 245 -7.74 8.80 -11.73
C VAL A 245 -6.38 9.35 -12.20
N ALA A 246 -6.26 9.74 -13.48
CA ALA A 246 -5.04 10.37 -14.00
C ALA A 246 -4.78 11.77 -13.41
N ARG A 247 -5.83 12.53 -13.05
CA ARG A 247 -5.69 13.81 -12.32
C ARG A 247 -5.29 13.58 -10.86
N LEU A 248 -5.88 12.59 -10.19
CA LEU A 248 -5.48 12.18 -8.84
C LEU A 248 -4.01 11.77 -8.82
N ARG A 249 -3.58 10.95 -9.77
CA ARG A 249 -2.19 10.49 -9.88
C ARG A 249 -1.22 11.66 -9.98
N ARG A 250 -1.49 12.62 -10.88
CA ARG A 250 -0.68 13.84 -11.02
C ARG A 250 -0.69 14.70 -9.75
N THR A 251 -1.81 14.73 -9.02
CA THR A 251 -1.91 15.44 -7.73
C THR A 251 -0.99 14.80 -6.70
N VAL A 252 -1.14 13.49 -6.45
CA VAL A 252 -0.32 12.71 -5.51
C VAL A 252 1.16 12.77 -5.88
N GLU A 253 1.47 12.65 -7.17
CA GLU A 253 2.83 12.70 -7.69
C GLU A 253 3.53 14.02 -7.37
N ARG A 254 2.79 15.14 -7.24
CA ARG A 254 3.32 16.46 -6.91
C ARG A 254 3.41 16.74 -5.42
N LEU A 255 2.73 15.96 -4.58
CA LEU A 255 2.79 16.16 -3.13
C LEU A 255 4.23 15.93 -2.63
N ARG A 256 4.70 16.86 -1.82
CA ARG A 256 6.02 16.83 -1.18
C ARG A 256 5.84 17.21 0.28
N TRP A 257 6.44 16.44 1.16
CA TRP A 257 6.56 16.79 2.56
C TRP A 257 7.95 17.36 2.78
N THR A 258 8.02 18.62 3.21
CA THR A 258 9.29 19.33 3.47
C THR A 258 9.21 19.92 4.88
N PRO A 259 9.37 19.11 5.94
CA PRO A 259 9.27 19.61 7.30
C PRO A 259 10.39 20.61 7.59
N ALA A 260 10.10 21.60 8.45
CA ALA A 260 11.16 22.39 9.08
C ALA A 260 12.10 21.42 9.82
N ARG A 261 13.41 21.67 9.74
CA ARG A 261 14.49 20.77 10.17
C ARG A 261 14.10 19.92 11.39
N SER A 262 14.15 18.59 11.25
CA SER A 262 14.03 17.70 12.41
C SER A 262 15.15 18.03 13.40
N THR A 263 14.84 18.07 14.68
CA THR A 263 15.81 18.24 15.78
C THR A 263 16.94 17.20 15.71
N TRP A 264 16.72 16.06 15.05
CA TRP A 264 17.70 14.97 14.86
C TRP A 264 18.57 15.06 13.60
N SER A 265 18.11 15.70 12.51
CA SER A 265 18.93 15.83 11.29
C SER A 265 20.15 16.73 11.47
N ASP A 266 20.06 17.71 12.37
CA ASP A 266 21.21 18.54 12.73
C ASP A 266 22.15 17.79 13.71
N TYR A 267 21.65 16.80 14.45
CA TYR A 267 22.48 15.93 15.31
C TYR A 267 23.49 15.11 14.51
N GLN A 268 23.12 14.56 13.35
CA GLN A 268 24.06 13.82 12.50
C GLN A 268 25.11 14.70 11.81
N ARG A 269 24.81 15.98 11.55
CA ARG A 269 25.82 16.94 11.09
C ARG A 269 26.73 17.43 12.21
N MET A 270 26.25 17.41 13.46
CA MET A 270 27.03 17.77 14.65
C MET A 270 27.78 16.59 15.28
N LEU A 271 27.41 15.35 14.95
CA LEU A 271 28.19 14.17 15.29
C LEU A 271 29.31 14.01 14.25
N THR A 272 30.35 14.81 14.42
CA THR A 272 31.72 14.29 14.32
C THR A 272 31.83 13.10 15.28
N TYR A 273 31.30 11.94 14.88
CA TYR A 273 31.85 10.68 15.40
C TYR A 273 33.32 10.72 15.01
N ASP A 274 34.21 10.52 15.98
CA ASP A 274 35.59 10.22 15.66
C ASP A 274 35.57 8.98 14.74
N ASP A 275 36.06 9.10 13.50
CA ASP A 275 35.94 8.07 12.46
C ASP A 275 36.41 6.70 12.97
N VAL A 276 37.32 6.72 13.95
CA VAL A 276 37.84 5.54 14.67
C VAL A 276 36.76 4.79 15.46
N ASP A 277 35.87 5.48 16.18
CA ASP A 277 34.83 4.83 16.98
C ASP A 277 33.72 4.24 16.11
N LEU A 278 33.39 4.94 15.02
CA LEU A 278 32.47 4.40 14.01
C LEU A 278 33.03 3.13 13.37
N GLU A 279 34.32 3.11 13.03
CA GLU A 279 34.97 1.93 12.46
C GLU A 279 35.04 0.77 13.48
N ARG A 280 35.40 1.04 14.74
CA ARG A 280 35.42 0.02 15.80
C ARG A 280 34.04 -0.62 16.01
N LYS A 281 32.99 0.20 16.05
CA LYS A 281 31.60 -0.30 16.17
C LYS A 281 31.20 -1.09 14.92
N SER A 282 31.54 -0.60 13.74
CA SER A 282 31.26 -1.28 12.47
C SER A 282 31.95 -2.64 12.39
N ALA A 283 33.21 -2.74 12.82
CA ALA A 283 33.96 -4.00 12.89
C ALA A 283 33.33 -5.00 13.88
N PHE A 284 32.90 -4.52 15.05
CA PHE A 284 32.17 -5.36 16.01
C PHE A 284 30.88 -5.91 15.40
N VAL A 285 30.05 -5.04 14.81
CA VAL A 285 28.76 -5.40 14.21
C VAL A 285 28.97 -6.40 13.07
N ARG A 286 29.93 -6.14 12.17
CA ARG A 286 30.26 -7.03 11.05
C ARG A 286 30.64 -8.43 11.53
N ARG A 287 31.51 -8.54 12.54
CA ARG A 287 31.90 -9.84 13.12
C ARG A 287 30.72 -10.61 13.69
N VAL A 288 29.76 -9.93 14.34
CA VAL A 288 28.54 -10.58 14.85
C VAL A 288 27.66 -11.07 13.70
N LEU A 289 27.50 -10.24 12.66
CA LEU A 289 26.71 -10.57 11.48
C LEU A 289 27.31 -11.75 10.70
N GLU A 290 28.63 -11.84 10.57
CA GLU A 290 29.35 -12.90 9.86
C GLU A 290 29.25 -14.28 10.54
N ALA A 291 28.92 -14.33 11.83
CA ALA A 291 28.90 -15.59 12.59
C ALA A 291 27.92 -16.63 12.04
N ARG A 292 26.85 -16.20 11.37
CA ARG A 292 25.88 -17.06 10.67
C ARG A 292 25.04 -16.23 9.71
N ARG A 293 24.27 -16.91 8.85
CA ARG A 293 23.21 -16.25 8.07
C ARG A 293 21.98 -16.01 8.95
N TRP A 294 21.41 -14.80 8.88
CA TRP A 294 20.28 -14.39 9.70
C TRP A 294 18.99 -14.31 8.85
N PRO A 295 17.90 -15.01 9.21
CA PRO A 295 16.65 -14.89 8.45
C PRO A 295 16.03 -13.48 8.49
N LEU A 296 16.20 -12.79 9.62
CA LEU A 296 15.66 -11.45 9.84
C LEU A 296 16.52 -10.71 10.87
N VAL A 297 16.92 -9.47 10.55
CA VAL A 297 17.63 -8.57 11.48
C VAL A 297 16.81 -7.30 11.68
N TRP A 298 16.79 -6.79 12.92
CA TRP A 298 16.10 -5.55 13.28
C TRP A 298 17.17 -4.53 13.68
N ASP A 299 17.31 -3.46 12.90
CA ASP A 299 18.17 -2.32 13.17
C ASP A 299 17.31 -1.19 13.77
N VAL A 300 17.33 -1.07 15.11
CA VAL A 300 16.51 -0.11 15.85
C VAL A 300 17.30 1.16 16.11
N GLY A 301 16.74 2.30 15.69
CA GLY A 301 17.50 3.56 15.60
C GLY A 301 18.43 3.55 14.39
N CYS A 302 17.88 3.14 13.25
CA CYS A 302 18.67 2.86 12.04
C CYS A 302 19.33 4.11 11.43
N ASN A 303 18.89 5.33 11.78
CA ASN A 303 19.54 6.55 11.31
C ASN A 303 19.62 6.59 9.77
N THR A 304 20.82 6.78 9.21
CA THR A 304 21.06 6.76 7.75
C THR A 304 21.11 5.35 7.15
N GLY A 305 20.90 4.30 7.95
CA GLY A 305 20.89 2.90 7.54
C GLY A 305 22.29 2.32 7.30
N VAL A 306 23.33 2.83 7.98
CA VAL A 306 24.70 2.30 7.87
C VAL A 306 24.75 0.84 8.32
N TYR A 307 24.24 0.54 9.52
CA TYR A 307 24.20 -0.82 10.05
C TYR A 307 23.15 -1.68 9.36
N SER A 308 22.03 -1.11 8.93
CA SER A 308 21.04 -1.79 8.08
C SER A 308 21.67 -2.35 6.80
N ARG A 309 22.55 -1.57 6.13
CA ARG A 309 23.26 -2.03 4.92
C ARG A 309 24.26 -3.12 5.24
N MET A 310 25.05 -2.97 6.31
CA MET A 310 25.95 -4.04 6.77
C MET A 310 25.19 -5.34 7.08
N ALA A 311 24.06 -5.24 7.79
CA ALA A 311 23.22 -6.39 8.11
C ALA A 311 22.67 -7.07 6.86
N ALA A 312 22.28 -6.29 5.84
CA ALA A 312 21.70 -6.81 4.61
C ALA A 312 22.66 -7.61 3.73
N ASP A 313 23.97 -7.64 4.05
CA ASP A 313 24.95 -8.49 3.37
C ASP A 313 25.05 -9.88 4.03
N HIS A 314 24.53 -10.04 5.25
CA HIS A 314 24.57 -11.28 6.03
C HIS A 314 23.18 -11.81 6.44
N ALA A 315 22.12 -11.04 6.17
CA ALA A 315 20.74 -11.38 6.49
C ALA A 315 19.88 -11.53 5.24
N ASP A 316 18.87 -12.40 5.30
CA ASP A 316 17.87 -12.54 4.24
C ASP A 316 16.98 -11.29 4.14
N TYR A 317 16.71 -10.66 5.29
CA TYR A 317 15.91 -9.44 5.37
C TYR A 317 16.28 -8.58 6.58
N VAL A 318 16.16 -7.26 6.45
CA VAL A 318 16.44 -6.28 7.50
C VAL A 318 15.24 -5.35 7.66
N LEU A 319 14.79 -5.18 8.90
CA LEU A 319 13.89 -4.11 9.30
C LEU A 319 14.72 -2.96 9.86
N ALA A 320 14.66 -1.80 9.20
CA ALA A 320 15.33 -0.59 9.64
C ALA A 320 14.30 0.33 10.30
N LEU A 321 14.36 0.46 11.62
CA LEU A 321 13.34 1.14 12.42
C LEU A 321 13.90 2.46 12.97
N ASP A 322 13.15 3.55 12.88
CA ASP A 322 13.52 4.81 13.52
C ASP A 322 12.27 5.62 13.88
N ALA A 323 12.23 6.18 15.09
CA ALA A 323 11.08 6.96 15.55
C ALA A 323 10.93 8.30 14.79
N ASP A 324 11.99 8.80 14.14
CA ASP A 324 11.92 10.01 13.34
C ASP A 324 11.43 9.71 11.92
N HIS A 325 10.19 10.13 11.62
CA HIS A 325 9.59 9.99 10.28
C HIS A 325 10.46 10.53 9.15
N LEU A 326 11.23 11.62 9.37
CA LEU A 326 12.08 12.21 8.35
C LEU A 326 13.33 11.36 8.10
N VAL A 327 13.86 10.71 9.14
CA VAL A 327 14.96 9.75 9.00
C VAL A 327 14.52 8.57 8.15
N VAL A 328 13.36 7.98 8.48
CA VAL A 328 12.79 6.86 7.71
C VAL A 328 12.47 7.27 6.28
N ASP A 329 11.90 8.46 6.06
CA ASP A 329 11.56 8.95 4.71
C ASP A 329 12.79 9.11 3.82
N ARG A 330 13.88 9.66 4.37
CA ARG A 330 15.16 9.80 3.66
C ARG A 330 15.82 8.45 3.39
N LEU A 331 15.78 7.55 4.36
CA LEU A 331 16.31 6.20 4.20
C LEU A 331 15.52 5.44 3.12
N TYR A 332 14.18 5.52 3.15
CA TYR A 332 13.30 4.98 2.12
C TYR A 332 13.68 5.48 0.73
N ASP A 333 13.82 6.80 0.56
CA ASP A 333 14.19 7.38 -0.73
C ASP A 333 15.58 6.94 -1.21
N ALA A 334 16.55 6.78 -0.30
CA ALA A 334 17.87 6.26 -0.62
C ALA A 334 17.81 4.79 -1.06
N LEU A 335 17.17 3.92 -0.27
CA LEU A 335 17.02 2.50 -0.56
C LEU A 335 16.26 2.25 -1.86
N ARG A 336 15.25 3.08 -2.16
CA ARG A 336 14.49 3.02 -3.42
C ARG A 336 15.37 3.34 -4.62
N LYS A 337 16.22 4.37 -4.55
CA LYS A 337 17.18 4.72 -5.62
C LYS A 337 18.25 3.65 -5.79
N GLU A 338 18.67 3.01 -4.70
CA GLU A 338 19.60 1.87 -4.70
C GLU A 338 18.94 0.58 -5.25
N GLY A 339 17.61 0.54 -5.39
CA GLY A 339 16.87 -0.65 -5.77
C GLY A 339 16.95 -1.77 -4.72
N ARG A 340 17.21 -1.43 -3.44
CA ARG A 340 17.43 -2.41 -2.37
C ARG A 340 16.10 -3.11 -2.01
N ARG A 341 16.13 -4.44 -2.04
CA ARG A 341 14.96 -5.32 -1.80
C ARG A 341 15.02 -6.07 -0.47
N SER A 342 16.13 -5.99 0.25
CA SER A 342 16.37 -6.71 1.51
C SER A 342 16.27 -5.83 2.76
N ILE A 343 16.01 -4.52 2.61
CA ILE A 343 15.90 -3.58 3.73
C ILE A 343 14.56 -2.86 3.64
N LEU A 344 13.72 -3.04 4.66
CA LEU A 344 12.43 -2.36 4.82
C LEU A 344 12.55 -1.29 5.92
N PRO A 345 12.52 0.00 5.56
CA PRO A 345 12.49 1.09 6.53
C PRO A 345 11.07 1.30 7.06
N LEU A 346 10.90 1.46 8.38
CA LEU A 346 9.63 1.74 9.05
C LEU A 346 9.83 2.71 10.23
N VAL A 347 8.75 3.37 10.62
CA VAL A 347 8.69 4.30 11.76
C VAL A 347 8.32 3.60 13.06
#